data_AF-A0A5E6XX46-F1
#
_entry.id   AF-A0A5E6XX46-F1
#
_cell.length_a   1.000
_cell.length_b   1.000
_cell.length_c   1.000
_cell.angle_alpha   90.00
_cell.angle_beta   90.00
_cell.angle_gamma   90.00
#
_symmetry.space_group_name_H-M   'P 1'
#
loop_
_entity.id
_entity.type
_entity.pdbx_description
1 polymer ?
#
loop_
_entity_poly.entity_id
_entity_poly.type
_entity_poly.pdbx_seq_one_letter_code
_entity_poly.pdbx_strand_id
1 'polypeptide(L)'
;MSPRLDFETKLIAKTNAAQVLEEQLGKKGYQCAPINLGSNTDPYQPIEREHKITRQTLEVLLRYKHPVTIVTKGSLILRDLDLLTELAQQRLVAVMISLTTLDDELKRILEPRAAAPKARLRAIRVMREAGIPVGVLCSPMIPMVSAP
;
A
#
# COMPACT_ATOMS: atom_id res chain seq x y z
N MET A 1 -16.46 -16.44 18.99
CA MET A 1 -16.43 -15.03 18.54
C MET A 1 -17.24 -14.94 17.25
N SER A 2 -17.81 -13.77 16.92
CA SER A 2 -18.55 -13.62 15.67
C SER A 2 -17.57 -13.54 14.47
N PRO A 3 -17.94 -14.07 13.29
CA PRO A 3 -17.07 -14.05 12.10
C PRO A 3 -16.55 -12.65 11.73
N ARG A 4 -17.36 -11.62 11.99
CA ARG A 4 -17.01 -10.22 11.78
C ARG A 4 -15.93 -9.73 12.74
N LEU A 5 -16.02 -10.10 14.01
CA LEU A 5 -15.03 -9.69 15.02
C LEU A 5 -13.70 -10.43 14.83
N ASP A 6 -13.76 -11.71 14.43
CA ASP A 6 -12.56 -12.49 14.10
C ASP A 6 -11.81 -11.91 12.90
N PHE A 7 -12.53 -11.53 11.83
CA PHE A 7 -11.94 -10.82 10.67
C PHE A 7 -11.33 -9.47 11.04
N GLU A 8 -11.92 -8.79 12.02
CA GLU A 8 -11.48 -7.48 12.46
C GLU A 8 -10.31 -7.50 13.45
N THR A 9 -10.02 -8.63 14.10
CA THR A 9 -9.03 -8.72 15.18
C THR A 9 -7.84 -9.61 14.86
N LYS A 10 -7.94 -10.49 13.87
CA LYS A 10 -6.86 -11.41 13.48
C LYS A 10 -6.31 -11.03 12.11
N LEU A 11 -5.00 -10.81 12.06
CA LEU A 11 -4.27 -10.61 10.81
C LEU A 11 -3.63 -11.94 10.39
N ILE A 12 -3.81 -12.30 9.11
CA ILE A 12 -3.20 -13.48 8.51
C ILE A 12 -2.14 -13.00 7.53
N ALA A 13 -0.90 -13.44 7.75
CA ALA A 13 0.24 -13.10 6.92
C ALA A 13 0.62 -14.26 6.00
N LYS A 14 0.78 -13.98 4.70
CA LYS A 14 1.37 -14.93 3.74
C LYS A 14 2.88 -14.73 3.71
N THR A 15 3.57 -15.28 4.70
CA THR A 15 5.01 -15.04 4.94
C THR A 15 5.92 -15.49 3.80
N ASN A 16 5.47 -16.42 2.96
CA ASN A 16 6.21 -16.90 1.79
C ASN A 16 5.90 -16.14 0.48
N ALA A 17 5.17 -15.01 0.53
CA ALA A 17 4.70 -14.32 -0.67
C ALA A 17 5.84 -13.88 -1.61
N ALA A 18 6.95 -13.36 -1.06
CA ALA A 18 8.10 -12.93 -1.85
C ALA A 18 8.78 -14.10 -2.57
N GLN A 19 8.94 -15.24 -1.89
CA GLN A 19 9.50 -16.46 -2.49
C GLN A 19 8.62 -16.96 -3.63
N VAL A 20 7.31 -17.10 -3.38
CA VAL A 20 6.36 -17.58 -4.40
C VAL A 20 6.34 -16.63 -5.60
N LEU A 21 6.41 -15.32 -5.38
CA LEU A 21 6.50 -14.33 -6.44
C LEU A 21 7.76 -14.56 -7.29
N GLU A 22 8.93 -14.66 -6.67
CA GLU A 22 10.20 -14.88 -7.36
C GLU A 22 10.17 -16.16 -8.22
N GLU A 23 9.63 -17.26 -7.67
CA GLU A 23 9.42 -18.50 -8.41
C GLU A 23 8.50 -18.31 -9.63
N GLN A 24 7.44 -17.50 -9.53
CA GLN A 24 6.56 -17.21 -10.67
C GLN A 24 7.25 -16.36 -11.73
N LEU A 25 7.96 -15.30 -11.32
CA LEU A 25 8.65 -14.40 -12.25
C LEU A 25 9.80 -15.10 -12.99
N GLY A 26 10.39 -16.14 -12.40
CA GLY A 26 11.43 -16.96 -13.04
C GLY A 26 10.93 -17.98 -14.09
N LYS A 27 9.62 -18.15 -14.26
CA LYS A 27 9.09 -19.15 -15.20
C LYS A 27 9.33 -18.76 -16.66
N LYS A 28 9.73 -19.73 -17.47
CA LYS A 28 9.85 -19.56 -18.92
C LYS A 28 8.49 -19.16 -19.51
N GLY A 29 8.48 -18.09 -20.30
CA GLY A 29 7.26 -17.57 -20.92
C GLY A 29 6.40 -16.71 -20.00
N TYR A 30 6.89 -16.31 -18.81
CA TYR A 30 6.23 -15.29 -18.01
C TYR A 30 6.03 -14.01 -18.85
N GLN A 31 4.80 -13.52 -18.87
CA GLN A 31 4.46 -12.26 -19.54
C GLN A 31 4.29 -11.18 -18.48
N CYS A 32 5.12 -10.14 -18.58
CA CYS A 32 5.09 -9.05 -17.62
C CYS A 32 3.80 -8.24 -17.76
N ALA A 33 3.10 -8.05 -16.64
CA ALA A 33 1.95 -7.16 -16.52
C ALA A 33 1.99 -6.49 -15.13
N PRO A 34 1.67 -5.20 -14.99
CA PRO A 34 1.77 -4.50 -13.70
C PRO A 34 1.05 -5.22 -12.56
N ILE A 35 1.74 -5.39 -11.43
CA ILE A 35 1.15 -5.96 -10.21
C ILE A 35 0.61 -4.83 -9.35
N ASN A 36 -0.60 -4.99 -8.81
CA ASN A 36 -1.15 -4.06 -7.84
C ASN A 36 -1.07 -4.63 -6.41
N LEU A 37 -0.37 -3.92 -5.53
CA LEU A 37 -0.40 -4.16 -4.09
C LEU A 37 -1.46 -3.24 -3.46
N GLY A 38 -2.32 -3.80 -2.60
CA GLY A 38 -3.39 -3.03 -1.96
C GLY A 38 -4.75 -3.06 -2.65
N SER A 39 -4.94 -3.92 -3.65
CA SER A 39 -6.23 -4.15 -4.30
C SER A 39 -7.29 -4.71 -3.35
N ASN A 40 -6.91 -5.70 -2.53
CA ASN A 40 -7.83 -6.41 -1.65
C ASN A 40 -7.57 -6.14 -0.16
N THR A 41 -6.30 -6.01 0.22
CA THR A 41 -5.85 -5.83 1.60
C THR A 41 -4.73 -4.81 1.62
N ASP A 42 -4.78 -3.86 2.56
CA ASP A 42 -3.73 -2.84 2.69
C ASP A 42 -2.35 -3.51 2.89
N PRO A 43 -1.34 -3.19 2.06
CA PRO A 43 -0.03 -3.83 2.12
C PRO A 43 0.83 -3.31 3.27
N TYR A 44 0.33 -2.38 4.09
CA TYR A 44 1.07 -1.73 5.18
C TYR A 44 0.30 -1.80 6.51
N GLN A 45 -0.41 -2.90 6.73
CA GLN A 45 -1.05 -3.23 8.02
C GLN A 45 -0.05 -3.32 9.18
N PRO A 46 -0.48 -3.21 10.45
CA PRO A 46 0.43 -3.21 11.60
C PRO A 46 1.42 -4.39 11.65
N ILE A 47 1.00 -5.58 11.21
CA ILE A 47 1.83 -6.79 11.16
C ILE A 47 3.08 -6.64 10.26
N GLU A 48 3.04 -5.73 9.28
CA GLU A 48 4.18 -5.47 8.41
C GLU A 48 5.38 -4.85 9.11
N ARG A 49 5.20 -4.25 10.29
CA ARG A 49 6.32 -3.72 11.09
C ARG A 49 7.35 -4.80 11.39
N GLU A 50 6.88 -6.01 11.64
CA GLU A 50 7.69 -7.18 11.97
C GLU A 50 7.97 -8.04 10.74
N HIS A 51 6.92 -8.41 10.00
CA HIS A 51 7.04 -9.39 8.92
C HIS A 51 7.69 -8.87 7.65
N LYS A 52 7.55 -7.56 7.35
CA LYS A 52 8.15 -6.89 6.18
C LYS A 52 7.88 -7.62 4.85
N ILE A 53 6.75 -8.30 4.69
CA ILE A 53 6.43 -9.08 3.48
C ILE A 53 6.32 -8.16 2.27
N THR A 54 5.74 -6.97 2.45
CA THR A 54 5.64 -5.97 1.38
C THR A 54 7.01 -5.48 0.97
N ARG A 55 7.91 -5.25 1.92
CA ARG A 55 9.29 -4.87 1.61
C ARG A 55 10.00 -5.96 0.80
N GLN A 56 9.95 -7.21 1.26
CA GLN A 56 10.56 -8.35 0.56
C GLN A 56 9.97 -8.51 -0.87
N THR A 57 8.67 -8.28 -1.01
CA THR A 57 8.00 -8.27 -2.32
C THR A 57 8.55 -7.15 -3.21
N LEU A 58 8.73 -5.93 -2.69
CA LEU A 58 9.33 -4.81 -3.42
C LEU A 58 10.79 -5.09 -3.81
N GLU A 59 11.56 -5.75 -2.94
CA GLU A 59 12.93 -6.17 -3.25
C GLU A 59 12.97 -7.15 -4.44
N VAL A 60 12.07 -8.14 -4.47
CA VAL A 60 11.92 -9.06 -5.62
C VAL A 60 11.54 -8.27 -6.88
N LEU A 61 10.50 -7.44 -6.80
CA LEU A 61 10.02 -6.66 -7.96
C LEU A 61 11.11 -5.73 -8.51
N LEU A 62 11.91 -5.10 -7.64
CA LEU A 62 13.03 -4.26 -8.04
C LEU A 62 14.13 -5.07 -8.74
N ARG A 63 14.53 -6.23 -8.20
CA ARG A 63 15.51 -7.12 -8.85
C ARG A 63 15.06 -7.54 -10.25
N TYR A 64 13.79 -7.86 -10.42
CA TYR A 64 13.20 -8.27 -11.69
C TYR A 64 12.78 -7.09 -12.60
N LYS A 65 12.97 -5.84 -12.14
CA LYS A 65 12.51 -4.61 -12.83
C LYS A 65 11.04 -4.68 -13.21
N HIS A 66 10.23 -5.24 -12.33
CA HIS A 66 8.83 -5.53 -12.57
C HIS A 66 7.95 -4.35 -12.14
N PRO A 67 7.05 -3.85 -13.01
CA PRO A 67 6.17 -2.73 -12.67
C PRO A 67 5.19 -3.07 -11.56
N VAL A 68 4.97 -2.12 -10.66
CA VAL A 68 4.08 -2.25 -9.51
C VAL A 68 3.29 -0.97 -9.27
N THR A 69 2.04 -1.11 -8.87
CA THR A 69 1.24 -0.01 -8.32
C THR A 69 0.87 -0.34 -6.88
N ILE A 70 0.80 0.67 -6.03
CA ILE A 70 0.52 0.48 -4.60
C ILE A 70 -0.65 1.36 -4.20
N VAL A 71 -1.67 0.77 -3.56
CA VAL A 71 -2.75 1.51 -2.90
C VAL A 71 -2.63 1.29 -1.39
N THR A 72 -2.60 2.35 -0.59
CA THR A 72 -2.55 2.22 0.87
C THR A 72 -3.22 3.37 1.60
N LYS A 73 -3.69 3.09 2.81
CA LYS A 73 -4.17 4.03 3.82
C LYS A 73 -3.15 4.21 4.96
N GLY A 74 -2.05 3.45 4.94
CA GLY A 74 -1.03 3.39 5.97
C GLY A 74 0.16 4.30 5.70
N SER A 75 0.72 4.92 6.74
CA SER A 75 1.95 5.71 6.64
C SER A 75 3.24 4.87 6.75
N LEU A 76 3.13 3.57 7.02
CA LEU A 76 4.28 2.66 7.13
C LEU A 76 5.01 2.48 5.78
N ILE A 77 4.37 2.83 4.67
CA ILE A 77 4.98 2.88 3.33
C ILE A 77 6.29 3.68 3.29
N LEU A 78 6.42 4.72 4.13
CA LEU A 78 7.62 5.54 4.22
C LEU A 78 8.85 4.77 4.72
N ARG A 79 8.69 3.60 5.35
CA ARG A 79 9.80 2.71 5.71
C ARG A 79 10.57 2.25 4.47
N ASP A 80 9.86 2.01 3.37
CA ASP A 80 10.43 1.42 2.15
C ASP A 80 10.72 2.49 1.09
N LEU A 81 10.95 3.74 1.52
CA LEU A 81 11.20 4.88 0.64
C LEU A 81 12.43 4.66 -0.24
N ASP A 82 13.44 3.95 0.27
CA ASP A 82 14.64 3.55 -0.47
C ASP A 82 14.28 2.75 -1.73
N LEU A 83 13.54 1.65 -1.57
CA LEU A 83 13.11 0.78 -2.67
C LEU A 83 12.15 1.48 -3.62
N LEU A 84 11.21 2.26 -3.09
CA LEU A 84 10.25 2.99 -3.89
C LEU A 84 10.92 4.06 -4.75
N THR A 85 11.96 4.71 -4.24
CA THR A 85 12.74 5.70 -4.99
C THR A 85 13.49 5.03 -6.15
N GLU A 86 14.13 3.88 -5.93
CA GLU A 86 14.81 3.13 -6.98
C GLU A 86 13.85 2.63 -8.08
N LEU A 87 12.67 2.15 -7.69
CA LEU A 87 11.62 1.78 -8.64
C LEU A 87 11.11 3.00 -9.42
N ALA A 88 10.96 4.16 -8.76
CA ALA A 88 10.46 5.38 -9.38
C ALA A 88 11.44 5.93 -10.43
N GLN A 89 12.76 5.90 -10.13
CA GLN A 89 13.80 6.28 -11.09
C GLN A 89 13.75 5.44 -12.38
N GLN A 90 13.31 4.19 -12.28
CA GLN A 90 13.13 3.29 -13.41
C GLN A 90 11.73 3.37 -14.04
N ARG A 91 10.84 4.24 -13.53
CA ARG A 91 9.43 4.37 -13.94
C ARG A 91 8.61 3.08 -13.73
N LEU A 92 8.94 2.34 -12.68
CA LEU A 92 8.32 1.05 -12.35
C LEU A 92 7.28 1.13 -11.23
N VAL A 93 7.15 2.26 -10.53
CA VAL A 93 6.17 2.41 -9.44
C VAL A 93 5.31 3.66 -9.55
N ALA A 94 4.05 3.50 -9.17
CA ALA A 94 3.16 4.60 -8.79
C ALA A 94 2.40 4.24 -7.52
N VAL A 95 2.20 5.22 -6.65
CA VAL A 95 1.52 5.05 -5.36
C VAL A 95 0.23 5.87 -5.34
N MET A 96 -0.85 5.26 -4.87
CA MET A 96 -2.12 5.92 -4.57
C MET A 96 -2.35 5.89 -3.05
N ILE A 97 -2.43 7.07 -2.43
CA ILE A 97 -2.79 7.19 -1.03
C ILE A 97 -4.30 7.39 -0.94
N SER A 98 -5.00 6.46 -0.30
CA SER A 98 -6.43 6.62 -0.05
C SER A 98 -6.64 7.61 1.09
N LEU A 99 -7.33 8.71 0.77
CA LEU A 99 -7.59 9.82 1.68
C LEU A 99 -9.05 10.26 1.51
N THR A 100 -9.92 9.66 2.32
CA THR A 100 -11.38 9.83 2.21
C THR A 100 -11.86 11.17 2.75
N THR A 101 -11.21 11.69 3.79
CA THR A 101 -11.55 12.97 4.42
C THR A 101 -10.31 13.55 5.12
N LEU A 102 -10.33 14.88 5.32
CA LEU A 102 -9.37 15.60 6.16
C LEU A 102 -9.87 15.82 7.60
N ASP A 103 -11.13 15.50 7.87
CA ASP A 103 -11.74 15.58 9.19
C ASP A 103 -11.34 14.35 10.03
N ASP A 104 -10.70 14.59 11.17
CA ASP A 104 -10.21 13.55 12.07
C ASP A 104 -11.36 12.75 12.73
N GLU A 105 -12.49 13.39 13.02
CA GLU A 105 -13.66 12.74 13.61
C GLU A 105 -14.37 11.86 12.59
N LEU A 106 -14.63 12.38 11.40
CA LEU A 106 -15.25 11.60 10.33
C LEU A 106 -14.36 10.42 9.92
N LYS A 107 -13.04 10.62 9.84
CA LYS A 107 -12.09 9.52 9.63
C LYS A 107 -12.21 8.48 10.74
N ARG A 108 -12.34 8.87 12.01
CA ARG A 108 -12.46 7.92 13.13
C ARG A 108 -13.70 7.05 13.01
N ILE A 109 -14.78 7.59 12.47
CA ILE A 109 -16.04 6.87 12.21
C ILE A 109 -15.87 5.90 11.03
N LEU A 110 -15.36 6.38 9.89
CA LEU A 110 -15.30 5.61 8.65
C LEU A 110 -14.12 4.63 8.58
N GLU A 111 -12.98 5.01 9.16
CA GLU A 111 -11.69 4.33 9.00
C GLU A 111 -10.88 4.28 10.31
N PRO A 112 -11.42 3.70 11.40
CA PRO A 112 -10.83 3.79 12.74
C PRO A 112 -9.38 3.28 12.81
N ARG A 113 -9.03 2.27 12.01
CA ARG A 113 -7.69 1.62 12.02
C ARG A 113 -6.70 2.19 11.01
N ALA A 114 -7.11 3.11 10.14
CA ALA A 114 -6.23 3.71 9.15
C ALA A 114 -5.37 4.84 9.74
N ALA A 115 -4.31 5.27 9.04
CA ALA A 115 -3.50 6.39 9.49
C ALA A 115 -4.33 7.69 9.55
N ALA A 116 -3.95 8.63 10.41
CA ALA A 116 -4.58 9.95 10.47
C ALA A 116 -4.43 10.71 9.13
N PRO A 117 -5.41 11.54 8.71
CA PRO A 117 -5.32 12.34 7.49
C PRO A 117 -4.02 13.12 7.37
N LYS A 118 -3.57 13.79 8.45
CA LYS A 118 -2.28 14.52 8.49
C LYS A 118 -1.07 13.62 8.23
N ALA A 119 -1.09 12.37 8.71
CA ALA A 119 -0.01 11.42 8.46
C ALA A 119 0.00 10.94 7.00
N ARG A 120 -1.17 10.78 6.37
CA ARG A 120 -1.28 10.45 4.94
C ARG A 120 -0.80 11.61 4.07
N LEU A 121 -1.17 12.85 4.39
CA LEU A 121 -0.66 14.06 3.72
C LEU A 121 0.87 14.18 3.83
N ARG A 122 1.43 13.89 5.02
CA ARG A 122 2.89 13.83 5.19
C ARG A 122 3.52 12.78 4.30
N ALA A 123 2.93 11.59 4.20
CA ALA A 123 3.45 10.53 3.35
C ALA A 123 3.45 10.93 1.87
N ILE A 124 2.38 11.55 1.39
CA ILE A 124 2.29 12.11 0.03
C ILE A 124 3.43 13.11 -0.21
N ARG A 125 3.63 14.05 0.71
CA ARG A 125 4.67 15.06 0.60
C ARG A 125 6.07 14.44 0.51
N VAL A 126 6.41 13.55 1.44
CA VAL A 126 7.73 12.90 1.50
C VAL A 126 8.01 12.10 0.23
N MET A 127 7.04 11.31 -0.24
CA MET A 127 7.22 10.51 -1.45
C MET A 127 7.35 11.38 -2.71
N ARG A 128 6.57 12.47 -2.83
CA ARG A 128 6.74 13.44 -3.93
C ARG A 128 8.14 14.06 -3.86
N GLU A 129 8.60 14.49 -2.70
CA GLU A 129 9.94 15.07 -2.52
C GLU A 129 11.05 14.08 -2.93
N ALA A 130 10.83 12.77 -2.75
CA ALA A 130 11.72 11.70 -3.23
C ALA A 130 11.58 11.35 -4.73
N GLY A 131 10.70 12.03 -5.48
CA GLY A 131 10.49 11.80 -6.91
C GLY A 131 9.58 10.61 -7.24
N ILE A 132 8.87 10.06 -6.26
CA ILE A 132 7.93 8.95 -6.47
C ILE A 132 6.61 9.51 -7.04
N PRO A 133 6.06 8.94 -8.14
CA PRO A 133 4.74 9.31 -8.61
C PRO A 133 3.67 8.95 -7.57
N VAL A 134 3.02 9.95 -6.99
CA VAL A 134 1.97 9.76 -5.98
C VAL A 134 0.68 10.48 -6.38
N GLY A 135 -0.43 9.75 -6.30
CA GLY A 135 -1.78 10.29 -6.42
C GLY A 135 -2.60 10.09 -5.14
N VAL A 136 -3.75 10.74 -5.10
CA VAL A 136 -4.73 10.62 -4.02
C VAL A 136 -5.97 9.90 -4.55
N LEU A 137 -6.41 8.88 -3.81
CA LEU A 137 -7.69 8.22 -4.05
C LEU A 137 -8.72 8.71 -3.03
N CYS A 138 -9.55 9.67 -3.44
CA CYS A 138 -10.69 10.14 -2.66
C CYS A 138 -11.86 9.16 -2.84
N SER A 139 -11.90 8.09 -2.04
CA SER A 139 -12.93 7.06 -2.11
C SER A 139 -13.12 6.35 -0.77
N PRO A 140 -14.37 6.07 -0.33
CA PRO A 140 -15.62 6.39 -1.02
C PRO A 140 -16.02 7.88 -0.88
N MET A 141 -16.61 8.45 -1.93
CA MET A 141 -17.30 9.74 -1.85
C MET A 141 -18.78 9.47 -1.54
N ILE A 142 -19.20 9.82 -0.33
CA ILE A 142 -20.55 9.57 0.20
C ILE A 142 -21.25 10.94 0.24
N PRO A 143 -22.33 11.15 -0.54
CA PRO A 143 -23.08 12.39 -0.53
C PRO A 143 -23.53 12.78 0.88
N MET A 144 -23.44 14.07 1.22
CA MET A 144 -23.82 14.63 2.54
C MET A 144 -22.96 14.13 3.73
N VAL A 145 -21.91 13.36 3.48
CA VAL A 145 -20.99 12.85 4.51
C VAL A 145 -19.55 13.23 4.20
N SER A 146 -19.02 12.85 3.04
CA SER A 146 -17.66 13.19 2.59
C SER A 146 -17.61 14.07 1.34
N ALA A 147 -18.73 14.26 0.66
CA ALA A 147 -18.91 15.25 -0.40
C ALA A 147 -19.96 16.29 0.03
N PRO A 148 -19.77 17.59 -0.30
CA PRO A 148 -20.78 18.61 -0.08
C PRO A 148 -22.08 18.33 -0.83
#